data_AF-A0A6G7VDX6-F1
#
_entry.id   AF-A0A6G7VDX6-F1
#
_cell.length_a   1.000
_cell.length_b   1.000
_cell.length_c   1.000
_cell.angle_alpha   90.00
_cell.angle_beta   90.00
_cell.angle_gamma   90.00
#
_symmetry.space_group_name_H-M   'P 1'
#
loop_
_entity.id
_entity.type
_entity.pdbx_description
1 polymer ?
#
loop_
_entity_poly.entity_id
_entity_poly.type
_entity_poly.pdbx_seq_one_letter_code
_entity_poly.pdbx_strand_id
1 'polypeptide(L)'
;MMTELLRIGCIFYEDLSADPRIESALFSDHFLTEDEFVARYTKIIQQRYATVMRLDLSHNEASFFASCIWHYLKTLDTVNGQIIKVSPCCLQKVFRKNIGL
;
A
#
# COMPACT_ATOMS: atom_id res chain seq x y z
N MET A 1 -16.04 3.78 3.43
CA MET A 1 -15.24 5.01 3.59
C MET A 1 -13.89 4.78 4.28
N MET A 2 -13.75 4.73 5.62
CA MET A 2 -12.42 4.54 6.26
C MET A 2 -11.94 3.08 6.26
N THR A 3 -12.84 2.14 6.56
CA THR A 3 -12.52 0.69 6.57
C THR A 3 -12.08 0.14 5.20
N GLU A 4 -12.57 0.74 4.11
CA GLU A 4 -12.20 0.35 2.74
C GLU A 4 -10.81 0.85 2.37
N LEU A 5 -10.47 2.09 2.73
CA LEU A 5 -9.12 2.64 2.55
C LEU A 5 -8.07 1.80 3.28
N LEU A 6 -8.35 1.39 4.53
CA LEU A 6 -7.45 0.54 5.30
C LEU A 6 -7.32 -0.87 4.70
N ARG A 7 -8.41 -1.44 4.17
CA ARG A 7 -8.37 -2.73 3.46
C ARG A 7 -7.54 -2.65 2.19
N ILE A 8 -7.72 -1.60 1.39
CA ILE A 8 -6.93 -1.35 0.18
C ILE A 8 -5.46 -1.17 0.58
N GLY A 9 -5.17 -0.29 1.55
CA GLY A 9 -3.82 -0.04 2.05
C GLY A 9 -3.11 -1.31 2.53
N CYS A 10 -3.80 -2.16 3.29
CA CYS A 10 -3.28 -3.46 3.74
C CYS A 10 -2.88 -4.37 2.56
N ILE A 11 -3.73 -4.49 1.55
CA ILE A 11 -3.51 -5.33 0.37
C ILE A 11 -2.30 -4.86 -0.44
N PHE A 12 -2.19 -3.55 -0.69
CA PHE A 12 -1.08 -2.98 -1.42
C PHE A 12 0.22 -3.01 -0.61
N TYR A 13 0.12 -2.82 0.72
CA TYR A 13 1.25 -2.99 1.62
C TYR A 13 1.81 -4.41 1.55
N GLU A 14 0.96 -5.45 1.61
CA GLU A 14 1.40 -6.85 1.53
C GLU A 14 2.10 -7.19 0.20
N ASP A 15 1.66 -6.60 -0.90
CA ASP A 15 2.32 -6.79 -2.21
C ASP A 15 3.71 -6.13 -2.24
N LEU A 16 3.80 -4.89 -1.75
CA LEU A 16 5.05 -4.15 -1.71
C LEU A 16 6.04 -4.75 -0.71
N SER A 17 5.56 -5.20 0.46
CA SER A 17 6.39 -5.79 1.51
C SER A 17 6.89 -7.20 1.17
N ALA A 18 6.41 -7.80 0.07
CA ALA A 18 7.00 -9.02 -0.48
C ALA A 18 8.47 -8.84 -0.91
N ASP A 19 8.93 -7.61 -1.17
CA ASP A 19 10.36 -7.29 -1.24
C ASP A 19 10.82 -6.75 0.13
N PRO A 20 11.68 -7.47 0.87
CA PRO A 20 12.13 -7.06 2.21
C PRO A 20 12.79 -5.67 2.26
N ARG A 21 13.37 -5.21 1.13
CA ARG A 21 13.97 -3.87 1.05
C ARG A 21 12.90 -2.79 1.01
N ILE A 22 11.80 -3.05 0.29
CA ILE A 22 10.65 -2.14 0.24
C ILE A 22 9.92 -2.17 1.58
N GLU A 23 9.76 -3.34 2.20
CA GLU A 23 9.20 -3.46 3.56
C GLU A 23 9.96 -2.61 4.58
N SER A 24 11.29 -2.75 4.62
CA SER A 24 12.13 -1.96 5.53
C SER A 24 12.06 -0.46 5.24
N ALA A 25 11.94 -0.05 3.98
CA ALA A 25 11.81 1.35 3.60
C ALA A 25 10.44 1.92 4.03
N LEU A 26 9.35 1.18 3.79
CA LEU A 26 7.99 1.53 4.20
C LEU A 26 7.91 1.74 5.72
N PHE A 27 8.52 0.84 6.49
CA PHE A 27 8.61 0.98 7.94
C PHE A 27 9.55 2.11 8.38
N SER A 28 10.57 2.48 7.62
CA SER A 28 11.43 3.62 8.01
C SER A 28 10.75 4.95 7.71
N ASP A 29 9.95 4.98 6.65
CA ASP A 29 9.28 6.17 6.13
C ASP A 29 7.88 6.39 6.74
N HIS A 30 7.42 5.54 7.65
CA HIS A 30 6.11 5.71 8.28
C HIS A 30 5.98 7.02 9.10
N PHE A 31 7.10 7.65 9.49
CA PHE A 31 7.12 8.94 10.18
C PHE A 31 6.86 10.14 9.26
N LEU A 32 6.98 9.96 7.94
CA LEU A 32 6.71 11.02 6.97
C LEU A 32 5.25 11.49 7.06
N THR A 33 5.03 12.74 6.65
CA THR A 33 3.68 13.24 6.35
C THR A 33 3.09 12.46 5.16
N GLU A 34 1.76 12.51 5.02
CA GLU A 34 1.07 11.83 3.91
C GLU A 34 1.61 12.31 2.55
N ASP A 35 1.75 13.62 2.36
CA ASP A 35 2.24 14.20 1.09
C ASP A 35 3.66 13.77 0.76
N GLU A 36 4.57 13.74 1.74
CA GLU A 36 5.95 13.28 1.56
C GLU A 36 6.00 11.79 1.19
N PHE A 37 5.18 10.98 1.87
CA PHE A 37 5.07 9.56 1.60
C PHE A 37 4.50 9.31 0.19
N VAL A 38 3.39 9.97 -0.15
CA VAL A 38 2.74 9.84 -1.47
C VAL A 38 3.70 10.26 -2.57
N ALA A 39 4.39 11.39 -2.44
CA ALA A 39 5.35 11.85 -3.44
C ALA A 39 6.48 10.84 -3.68
N ARG A 40 6.96 10.18 -2.61
CA ARG A 40 8.02 9.17 -2.69
C ARG A 40 7.54 7.85 -3.28
N TYR A 41 6.43 7.32 -2.79
CA TYR A 41 5.98 5.97 -3.11
C TYR A 41 5.16 5.87 -4.39
N THR A 42 4.63 6.99 -4.91
CA THR A 42 3.90 6.98 -6.19
C THR A 42 4.74 6.39 -7.31
N LYS A 43 5.99 6.85 -7.49
CA LYS A 43 6.88 6.33 -8.56
C LYS A 43 7.31 4.88 -8.31
N ILE A 44 7.53 4.51 -7.04
CA ILE A 44 7.92 3.16 -6.65
C ILE A 44 6.80 2.16 -6.97
N ILE A 45 5.55 2.53 -6.64
CA ILE A 45 4.36 1.74 -6.96
C ILE A 45 4.21 1.60 -8.47
N GLN A 46 4.30 2.68 -9.24
CA GLN A 46 4.22 2.59 -10.71
C GLN A 46 5.27 1.63 -11.28
N GLN A 47 6.53 1.76 -10.87
CA GLN A 47 7.61 0.91 -11.35
C GLN A 47 7.40 -0.56 -10.96
N ARG A 48 6.98 -0.82 -9.72
CA ARG A 48 6.75 -2.18 -9.21
C ARG A 48 5.62 -2.86 -9.97
N TYR A 49 4.48 -2.20 -10.13
CA TYR A 49 3.31 -2.78 -10.81
C TYR A 49 3.54 -2.94 -12.31
N ALA A 50 4.26 -2.01 -12.95
CA ALA A 50 4.68 -2.16 -14.34
C ALA A 50 5.63 -3.37 -14.51
N THR A 51 6.55 -3.58 -13.58
CA THR A 51 7.55 -4.66 -13.67
C THR A 51 6.99 -6.04 -13.31
N VAL A 52 6.24 -6.13 -12.21
CA VAL A 52 5.78 -7.40 -11.64
C VAL A 52 4.46 -7.85 -12.24
N MET A 53 3.53 -6.90 -12.44
CA MET A 53 2.16 -7.21 -12.89
C MET A 53 1.88 -6.79 -14.33
N ARG A 54 2.85 -6.15 -15.01
CA ARG A 54 2.67 -5.54 -16.35
C ARG A 54 1.47 -4.59 -16.39
N LEU A 55 1.22 -3.92 -15.27
CA LEU A 55 0.12 -2.98 -15.09
C LEU A 55 0.69 -1.56 -15.11
N ASP A 56 0.24 -0.75 -16.07
CA ASP A 56 0.62 0.65 -16.17
C ASP A 56 -0.35 1.51 -15.36
N LEU A 57 0.00 1.76 -14.10
CA LEU A 57 -0.79 2.60 -13.22
C LEU A 57 -0.59 4.07 -13.56
N SER A 58 -1.68 4.80 -13.74
CA SER A 58 -1.64 6.24 -13.83
C SER A 58 -1.07 6.85 -12.55
N HIS A 59 -0.57 8.08 -12.66
CA HIS A 59 -0.04 8.82 -11.50
C HIS A 59 -1.08 8.92 -10.38
N ASN A 60 -2.35 9.19 -10.73
CA ASN A 60 -3.44 9.35 -9.77
C ASN A 60 -3.81 8.04 -9.06
N GLU A 61 -3.75 6.90 -9.76
CA GLU A 61 -3.99 5.60 -9.14
C GLU A 61 -2.87 5.22 -8.18
N ALA A 62 -1.62 5.43 -8.61
CA ALA A 62 -0.46 5.12 -7.79
C ALA A 62 -0.35 6.04 -6.55
N SER A 63 -0.71 7.33 -6.67
CA SER A 63 -0.76 8.24 -5.53
C SER A 63 -1.90 7.91 -4.57
N PHE A 64 -3.06 7.51 -5.09
CA PHE A 64 -4.16 7.00 -4.27
C PHE A 64 -3.74 5.75 -3.47
N PHE A 65 -3.05 4.79 -4.11
CA PHE A 65 -2.54 3.61 -3.40
C PHE A 65 -1.48 3.97 -2.36
N ALA A 66 -0.57 4.91 -2.67
CA ALA A 66 0.41 5.38 -1.69
C ALA A 66 -0.27 6.00 -0.46
N SER A 67 -1.32 6.81 -0.64
CA SER A 67 -2.11 7.39 0.46
C SER A 67 -2.80 6.30 1.28
N CYS A 68 -3.41 5.29 0.64
CA CYS A 68 -4.02 4.16 1.34
C CYS A 68 -3.01 3.39 2.19
N ILE A 69 -1.80 3.14 1.66
CA ILE A 69 -0.72 2.48 2.39
C ILE A 69 -0.27 3.33 3.58
N TRP A 70 -0.10 4.64 3.41
CA TRP A 70 0.26 5.55 4.50
C TRP A 70 -0.76 5.49 5.64
N HIS A 71 -2.05 5.60 5.33
CA HIS A 71 -3.11 5.49 6.33
C HIS A 71 -3.08 4.13 7.04
N TYR A 72 -2.85 3.04 6.31
CA TYR A 72 -2.69 1.72 6.91
C TYR A 72 -1.49 1.65 7.86
N LEU A 73 -0.33 2.16 7.45
CA LEU A 73 0.87 2.22 8.29
C LEU A 73 0.63 3.04 9.57
N LYS A 74 -0.08 4.17 9.49
CA LYS A 74 -0.45 4.96 10.66
C LYS A 74 -1.36 4.22 11.63
N THR A 75 -2.24 3.35 11.14
CA THR A 75 -3.01 2.48 12.03
C THR A 75 -2.15 1.42 12.71
N LEU A 76 -1.12 0.89 12.05
CA LEU A 76 -0.19 -0.07 12.68
C LEU A 76 0.63 0.60 13.79
N ASP A 77 1.12 1.81 13.54
CA ASP A 77 1.86 2.62 14.52
C ASP A 77 0.99 2.95 15.75
N THR A 78 -0.27 3.31 15.51
CA THR A 78 -1.23 3.64 16.59
C THR A 78 -1.66 2.41 17.38
N VAL A 79 -1.88 1.28 16.70
CA VAL A 79 -2.43 0.07 17.33
C VAL A 79 -1.39 -0.57 18.23
N ASN A 80 -0.09 -0.38 17.96
CA ASN A 80 0.88 -1.08 18.76
C ASN A 80 2.38 -0.73 18.52
N GLY A 81 3.10 -0.49 19.61
CA GLY A 81 4.45 -1.05 19.71
C GLY A 81 4.51 -2.60 19.53
N GLN A 82 3.39 -3.29 19.29
CA GLN A 82 3.23 -4.75 19.03
C GLN A 82 2.19 -5.18 17.93
N ILE A 83 2.34 -4.81 16.66
CA ILE A 83 1.49 -5.16 15.48
C ILE A 83 0.28 -6.12 15.71
N ILE A 84 -0.96 -5.66 15.51
CA ILE A 84 -2.07 -6.57 15.16
C ILE A 84 -1.97 -6.86 13.66
N LYS A 85 -1.40 -8.02 13.30
CA LYS A 85 -1.40 -8.50 11.90
C LYS A 85 -2.85 -8.67 11.47
N VAL A 86 -3.36 -7.76 10.66
CA VAL A 86 -4.60 -7.97 9.94
C VAL A 86 -4.29 -9.02 8.88
N SER A 87 -4.90 -10.20 8.99
CA SER A 87 -4.58 -11.34 8.13
C SER A 87 -4.75 -11.04 6.63
N PRO A 88 -3.89 -11.61 5.75
CA PRO A 88 -3.91 -11.35 4.33
C PRO A 88 -5.22 -11.79 3.69
N CYS A 89 -5.91 -10.85 3.03
CA CYS A 89 -7.02 -11.17 2.15
C CYS A 89 -6.51 -11.12 0.71
N CYS A 90 -6.25 -12.31 0.15
CA CYS A 90 -5.71 -12.56 -1.19
C CYS A 90 -6.02 -11.47 -2.23
N LEU A 91 -4.98 -10.75 -2.67
CA LEU A 91 -4.95 -9.76 -3.76
C LEU A 91 -5.83 -10.13 -4.97
N GLN A 92 -5.83 -11.41 -5.37
CA GLN A 92 -6.59 -11.91 -6.52
C GLN A 92 -8.12 -11.73 -6.40
N LYS A 93 -8.67 -11.73 -5.18
CA LYS A 93 -10.13 -11.56 -4.98
C LYS A 93 -10.56 -10.10 -5.00
N VAL A 94 -9.68 -9.17 -4.64
CA VAL A 94 -10.00 -7.73 -4.57
C VAL A 94 -9.86 -7.06 -5.93
N PHE A 95 -8.87 -7.45 -6.73
CA PHE A 95 -8.72 -7.01 -8.13
C PHE A 95 -9.92 -7.44 -8.99
N ARG A 96 -10.39 -8.70 -8.87
CA ARG A 96 -11.56 -9.18 -9.63
C ARG A 96 -12.87 -8.48 -9.23
N LYS A 97 -13.02 -8.06 -7.97
CA LYS A 97 -14.29 -7.52 -7.49
C LYS A 97 -14.45 -6.01 -7.70
N ASN A 98 -13.36 -5.25 -7.81
CA ASN A 98 -13.41 -3.79 -7.88
C ASN A 98 -13.04 -3.20 -9.25
N ILE A 99 -12.45 -3.98 -10.17
CA ILE A 99 -12.04 -3.47 -11.50
C ILE A 99 -12.93 -4.02 -12.65
N GLY A 100 -13.98 -4.79 -12.34
CA GLY A 100 -14.97 -5.21 -13.34
C GLY A 100 -14.37 -6.07 -14.48
N LEU A 101 -13.65 -7.13 -14.11
CA LEU A 101 -13.34 -8.26 -15.01
C LEU A 101 -14.16 -9.49 -14.60
#